data_AF-F8KQ83-F1
#
_entry.id   AF-F8KQ83-F1
#
_cell.length_a   1.000
_cell.length_b   1.000
_cell.length_c   1.000
_cell.angle_alpha   90.00
_cell.angle_beta   90.00
_cell.angle_gamma   90.00
#
_symmetry.space_group_name_H-M   'P 1'
#
loop_
_entity.id
_entity.type
_entity.pdbx_description
1 polymer ?
#
loop_
_entity_poly.entity_id
_entity_poly.type
_entity_poly.pdbx_seq_one_letter_code
_entity_poly.pdbx_strand_id
1 'polypeptide(L)'
;MTLSRFIFDYLYVSIARVFSNPTFHTSMLAIFIAFAIAGLWHGASWLFVFFGLLHGLGVVINHYWSKKVRKKYKLKPLPVWLGWFITFNYVNIANIFFRAKDFADAFKVLKAMFLMSGFKNYFFSVALDHTSKLFIGTAAILALVITFGFKNSCQVLENFKPSLWHLGWTYATIFGIELYIFGYVNRVSEFIYFNF
;
A
#
# COMPACT_ATOMS: atom_id res chain seq x y z
N MET A 1 1.70 -18.28 5.75
CA MET A 1 0.62 -17.83 4.83
C MET A 1 0.63 -16.32 4.78
N THR A 2 0.55 -15.70 3.60
CA THR A 2 0.46 -14.23 3.47
C THR A 2 -1.00 -13.78 3.63
N LEU A 3 -1.24 -12.55 4.09
CA LEU A 3 -2.58 -11.97 4.24
C LEU A 3 -3.39 -12.08 2.93
N SER A 4 -2.76 -11.82 1.79
CA SER A 4 -3.42 -11.93 0.49
C SER A 4 -3.85 -13.36 0.15
N ARG A 5 -3.08 -14.38 0.55
CA ARG A 5 -3.49 -15.79 0.37
C ARG A 5 -4.66 -16.14 1.29
N PHE A 6 -4.64 -15.66 2.53
CA PHE A 6 -5.78 -15.85 3.43
C PHE A 6 -7.08 -15.29 2.86
N ILE A 7 -7.07 -14.03 2.39
CA ILE A 7 -8.23 -13.40 1.75
C ILE A 7 -8.66 -14.18 0.50
N PHE A 8 -7.71 -14.65 -0.30
CA PHE A 8 -8.06 -15.42 -1.50
C PHE A 8 -8.69 -16.78 -1.15
N ASP A 9 -8.00 -17.59 -0.35
CA ASP A 9 -8.36 -18.98 -0.08
C ASP A 9 -9.61 -19.10 0.80
N TYR A 10 -9.76 -18.24 1.81
CA TYR A 10 -10.83 -18.35 2.79
C TYR A 10 -12.03 -17.45 2.51
N LEU A 11 -11.81 -16.30 1.86
CA LEU A 11 -12.88 -15.34 1.63
C LEU A 11 -13.38 -15.41 0.19
N TYR A 12 -12.50 -15.13 -0.78
CA TYR A 12 -12.88 -15.11 -2.19
C TYR A 12 -13.38 -16.48 -2.69
N VAL A 13 -12.62 -17.56 -2.47
CA VAL A 13 -13.02 -18.90 -2.94
C VAL A 13 -14.34 -19.34 -2.31
N SER A 14 -14.53 -19.07 -1.01
CA SER A 14 -15.77 -19.37 -0.30
C SER A 14 -16.97 -18.63 -0.91
N ILE A 15 -16.83 -17.33 -1.18
CA ILE A 15 -17.89 -16.52 -1.82
C ILE A 15 -18.13 -16.97 -3.26
N ALA A 16 -17.07 -17.24 -4.02
CA ALA A 16 -17.18 -17.67 -5.41
C ALA A 16 -17.93 -19.00 -5.55
N ARG A 17 -17.78 -19.93 -4.58
CA ARG A 17 -18.49 -21.21 -4.54
C ARG A 17 -19.99 -21.09 -4.26
N VAL A 18 -20.46 -19.96 -3.71
CA VAL A 18 -21.91 -19.68 -3.57
C VAL A 18 -22.56 -19.56 -4.95
N PHE A 19 -21.81 -19.10 -5.96
CA PHE A 19 -22.29 -19.06 -7.33
C PHE A 19 -22.07 -20.43 -7.99
N SER A 20 -23.13 -21.22 -8.14
CA SER A 20 -23.09 -22.60 -8.65
C SER A 20 -22.38 -22.74 -10.02
N ASN A 21 -22.43 -21.69 -10.85
CA ASN A 21 -21.73 -21.58 -12.13
C ASN A 21 -20.97 -20.24 -12.21
N PRO A 22 -19.67 -20.20 -11.83
CA PRO A 22 -18.91 -18.95 -11.80
C PRO A 22 -18.63 -18.46 -13.22
N THR A 23 -19.42 -17.50 -13.68
CA THR A 23 -19.16 -16.68 -14.86
C THR A 23 -18.14 -15.60 -14.54
N PHE A 24 -17.62 -14.94 -15.58
CA PHE A 24 -16.78 -13.74 -15.42
C PHE A 24 -17.46 -12.73 -14.48
N HIS A 25 -18.72 -12.37 -14.74
CA HIS A 25 -19.44 -11.35 -13.96
C HIS A 25 -19.60 -11.73 -12.48
N THR A 26 -19.93 -12.99 -12.18
CA THR A 26 -20.04 -13.47 -10.80
C THR A 26 -18.68 -13.51 -10.09
N SER A 27 -17.59 -13.82 -10.80
CA SER A 27 -16.24 -13.74 -10.21
C SER A 27 -15.87 -12.32 -9.82
N MET A 28 -16.22 -11.30 -10.62
CA MET A 28 -15.97 -9.91 -10.22
C MET A 28 -16.83 -9.47 -9.05
N LEU A 29 -18.08 -9.94 -8.97
CA LEU A 29 -18.91 -9.67 -7.81
C LEU A 29 -18.31 -10.31 -6.55
N ALA A 30 -17.84 -11.56 -6.64
CA ALA A 30 -17.15 -12.24 -5.55
C ALA A 30 -15.87 -11.50 -5.12
N ILE A 31 -15.05 -11.00 -6.06
CA ILE A 31 -13.90 -10.15 -5.76
C ILE A 31 -14.33 -8.87 -5.03
N PHE A 32 -15.34 -8.18 -5.55
CA PHE A 32 -15.83 -6.93 -4.97
C PHE A 32 -16.31 -7.11 -3.53
N ILE A 33 -17.08 -8.17 -3.26
CA ILE A 33 -17.56 -8.51 -1.92
C ILE A 33 -16.39 -8.92 -1.02
N ALA A 34 -15.45 -9.73 -1.51
CA ALA A 34 -14.28 -10.14 -0.72
C ALA A 34 -13.46 -8.93 -0.27
N PHE A 35 -13.26 -7.93 -1.14
CA PHE A 35 -12.57 -6.69 -0.76
C PHE A 35 -13.37 -5.83 0.24
N ALA A 36 -14.70 -5.79 0.14
CA ALA A 36 -15.53 -5.09 1.11
C ALA A 36 -15.43 -5.72 2.52
N ILE A 37 -15.48 -7.06 2.60
CA ILE A 37 -15.33 -7.80 3.84
C ILE A 37 -13.89 -7.69 4.39
N ALA A 38 -12.88 -7.71 3.51
CA ALA A 38 -11.51 -7.41 3.91
C ALA A 38 -11.36 -6.00 4.50
N GLY A 39 -12.10 -5.02 3.96
CA GLY A 39 -12.23 -3.68 4.55
C GLY A 39 -12.79 -3.73 5.96
N LEU A 40 -13.93 -4.41 6.16
CA LEU A 40 -14.56 -4.56 7.49
C LEU A 40 -13.62 -5.18 8.54
N TRP A 41 -12.71 -6.06 8.14
CA TRP A 41 -11.74 -6.66 9.04
C TRP A 41 -10.76 -5.64 9.66
N HIS A 42 -10.55 -4.48 9.02
CA HIS A 42 -9.65 -3.44 9.54
C HIS A 42 -10.29 -2.53 10.60
N GLY A 43 -11.61 -2.52 10.73
CA GLY A 43 -12.30 -1.79 11.80
C GLY A 43 -13.78 -1.53 11.50
N ALA A 44 -14.52 -1.08 12.53
CA ALA A 44 -15.97 -0.88 12.47
C ALA A 44 -16.41 0.42 11.74
N SER A 45 -15.48 1.22 11.24
CA SER A 45 -15.80 2.46 10.53
C SER A 45 -16.22 2.21 9.08
N TRP A 46 -17.23 2.93 8.61
CA TRP A 46 -17.66 2.94 7.20
C TRP A 46 -16.54 3.34 6.23
N LEU A 47 -15.52 4.06 6.70
CA LEU A 47 -14.36 4.41 5.88
C LEU A 47 -13.56 3.17 5.46
N PHE A 48 -13.46 2.15 6.32
CA PHE A 48 -12.77 0.90 5.97
C PHE A 48 -13.55 0.08 4.94
N VAL A 49 -14.89 0.11 5.01
CA VAL A 49 -15.75 -0.48 3.97
C VAL A 49 -15.53 0.25 2.65
N PHE A 50 -15.56 1.58 2.65
CA PHE A 50 -15.34 2.38 1.45
C PHE A 50 -13.96 2.14 0.84
N PHE A 51 -12.92 2.07 1.67
CA PHE A 51 -11.56 1.68 1.28
C PHE A 51 -11.55 0.31 0.58
N GLY A 52 -12.18 -0.70 1.19
CA GLY A 52 -12.30 -2.04 0.61
C GLY A 52 -13.03 -2.01 -0.73
N LEU A 53 -14.19 -1.34 -0.80
CA LEU A 53 -14.98 -1.19 -2.02
C LEU A 53 -14.21 -0.49 -3.13
N LEU A 54 -13.43 0.55 -2.83
CA LEU A 54 -12.56 1.20 -3.82
C LEU A 54 -11.54 0.20 -4.36
N HIS A 55 -10.79 -0.51 -3.52
CA HIS A 55 -9.84 -1.49 -4.02
C HIS A 55 -10.50 -2.61 -4.85
N GLY A 56 -11.64 -3.13 -4.40
CA GLY A 56 -12.44 -4.10 -5.15
C GLY A 56 -12.84 -3.55 -6.51
N LEU A 57 -13.35 -2.31 -6.56
CA LEU A 57 -13.76 -1.64 -7.78
C LEU A 57 -12.57 -1.47 -8.75
N GLY A 58 -11.41 -1.04 -8.25
CA GLY A 58 -10.21 -0.89 -9.06
C GLY A 58 -9.78 -2.22 -9.72
N VAL A 59 -9.81 -3.32 -8.97
CA VAL A 59 -9.51 -4.66 -9.49
C VAL A 59 -10.55 -5.08 -10.54
N VAL A 60 -11.84 -4.87 -10.27
CA VAL A 60 -12.93 -5.20 -11.20
C VAL A 60 -12.79 -4.41 -12.50
N ILE A 61 -12.59 -3.09 -12.43
CA ILE A 61 -12.38 -2.22 -13.60
C ILE A 61 -11.18 -2.70 -14.42
N ASN A 62 -10.06 -3.01 -13.76
CA ASN A 62 -8.87 -3.49 -14.45
C ASN A 62 -9.12 -4.81 -15.21
N HIS A 63 -9.88 -5.73 -14.62
CA HIS A 63 -10.26 -6.99 -15.26
C HIS A 63 -11.20 -6.77 -16.45
N TYR A 64 -12.21 -5.92 -16.33
CA TYR A 64 -13.10 -5.56 -17.45
C TYR A 64 -12.34 -4.87 -18.58
N TRP A 65 -11.48 -3.91 -18.25
CA TRP A 65 -10.63 -3.23 -19.21
C TRP A 65 -9.77 -4.23 -20.00
N SER A 66 -9.06 -5.10 -19.29
CA SER A 66 -8.11 -6.03 -19.90
C SER A 66 -8.79 -7.16 -20.70
N LYS A 67 -9.88 -7.74 -20.19
CA LYS A 67 -10.51 -8.92 -20.79
C LYS A 67 -11.66 -8.60 -21.76
N LYS A 68 -12.35 -7.47 -21.59
CA LYS A 68 -13.50 -7.09 -22.43
C LYS A 68 -13.16 -5.91 -23.33
N VAL A 69 -12.81 -4.75 -22.77
CA VAL A 69 -12.67 -3.50 -23.54
C VAL A 69 -11.46 -3.57 -24.48
N ARG A 70 -10.27 -3.83 -23.96
CA ARG A 70 -9.03 -3.90 -24.75
C ARG A 70 -9.13 -4.92 -25.89
N LYS A 71 -9.70 -6.10 -25.59
CA LYS A 71 -9.87 -7.17 -26.59
C LYS A 71 -10.92 -6.83 -27.65
N LYS A 72 -12.08 -6.27 -27.24
CA LYS A 72 -13.16 -5.86 -28.15
C LYS A 72 -12.73 -4.77 -29.13
N TYR A 73 -12.02 -3.77 -28.64
CA TYR A 73 -11.59 -2.61 -29.43
C TYR A 73 -10.17 -2.73 -30.00
N LYS A 74 -9.51 -3.89 -29.85
CA LYS A 74 -8.13 -4.16 -30.30
C LYS A 74 -7.14 -3.05 -29.91
N LEU A 75 -7.30 -2.49 -28.70
CA LEU A 75 -6.46 -1.40 -28.22
C LEU A 75 -5.05 -1.91 -27.91
N LYS A 76 -4.04 -1.10 -28.23
CA LYS A 76 -2.66 -1.35 -27.78
C LYS A 76 -2.60 -1.32 -26.25
N PRO A 77 -1.71 -2.11 -25.62
CA PRO A 77 -1.49 -2.04 -24.18
C PRO A 77 -1.03 -0.62 -23.80
N LEU A 78 -1.47 -0.14 -22.63
CA LEU A 78 -0.99 1.13 -22.12
C LEU A 78 0.53 1.08 -21.91
N PRO A 79 1.25 2.19 -22.16
CA PRO A 79 2.65 2.30 -21.75
C PRO A 79 2.80 1.99 -20.25
N VAL A 80 3.86 1.27 -19.89
CA VAL A 80 4.10 0.82 -18.51
C VAL A 80 4.09 1.98 -17.51
N TRP A 81 4.76 3.09 -17.85
CA TRP A 81 4.82 4.28 -17.00
C TRP A 81 3.44 4.90 -16.73
N LEU A 82 2.55 4.87 -17.73
CA LEU A 82 1.20 5.40 -17.59
C LEU A 82 0.34 4.48 -16.73
N GLY A 83 0.48 3.16 -16.89
CA GLY A 83 -0.14 2.18 -16.01
C GLY A 83 0.28 2.39 -14.54
N TRP A 84 1.59 2.56 -14.30
CA TRP A 84 2.13 2.88 -12.98
C TRP A 84 1.54 4.18 -12.43
N PHE A 85 1.52 5.25 -13.22
CA PHE A 85 0.99 6.54 -12.79
C PHE A 85 -0.49 6.45 -12.38
N ILE A 86 -1.33 5.79 -13.19
CA ILE A 86 -2.76 5.63 -12.90
C ILE A 86 -2.96 4.79 -11.63
N THR A 87 -2.29 3.63 -11.54
CA THR A 87 -2.43 2.73 -10.38
C THR A 87 -1.92 3.40 -9.11
N PHE A 88 -0.78 4.09 -9.17
CA PHE A 88 -0.21 4.78 -8.03
C PHE A 88 -1.15 5.85 -7.47
N ASN A 89 -1.67 6.74 -8.33
CA ASN A 89 -2.61 7.78 -7.89
C ASN A 89 -3.92 7.18 -7.36
N TYR A 90 -4.45 6.15 -8.03
CA TYR A 90 -5.66 5.47 -7.60
C TYR A 90 -5.53 4.85 -6.21
N VAL A 91 -4.44 4.11 -5.97
CA VAL A 91 -4.17 3.48 -4.67
C VAL A 91 -3.95 4.54 -3.58
N ASN A 92 -3.25 5.63 -3.88
CA ASN A 92 -3.07 6.72 -2.92
C ASN A 92 -4.41 7.36 -2.53
N ILE A 93 -5.31 7.60 -3.50
CA ILE A 93 -6.65 8.12 -3.22
C ILE A 93 -7.44 7.16 -2.33
N ALA A 94 -7.40 5.86 -2.62
CA ALA A 94 -8.07 4.86 -1.80
C ALA A 94 -7.51 4.84 -0.35
N ASN A 95 -6.19 4.93 -0.19
CA ASN A 95 -5.51 4.93 1.11
C ASN A 95 -5.88 6.12 2.01
N ILE A 96 -6.37 7.24 1.46
CA ILE A 96 -6.85 8.38 2.26
C ILE A 96 -7.98 7.91 3.19
N PHE A 97 -8.92 7.13 2.66
CA PHE A 97 -10.07 6.62 3.41
C PHE A 97 -9.65 5.60 4.46
N PHE A 98 -8.54 4.89 4.27
CA PHE A 98 -8.00 4.00 5.30
C PHE A 98 -7.49 4.75 6.54
N ARG A 99 -6.99 5.98 6.35
CA ARG A 99 -6.30 6.74 7.41
C ARG A 99 -7.14 7.84 8.05
N ALA A 100 -8.10 8.39 7.32
CA ALA A 100 -8.92 9.50 7.78
C ALA A 100 -9.80 9.11 8.98
N LYS A 101 -10.10 10.08 9.85
CA LYS A 101 -10.95 9.87 11.03
C LYS A 101 -12.42 9.80 10.65
N ASP A 102 -12.82 10.63 9.70
CA ASP A 102 -14.15 10.69 9.13
C ASP A 102 -14.10 11.04 7.63
N PHE A 103 -15.27 11.06 6.98
CA PHE A 103 -15.36 11.40 5.56
C PHE A 103 -15.00 12.87 5.28
N ALA A 104 -15.27 13.79 6.19
CA ALA A 104 -14.95 15.20 5.99
C ALA A 104 -13.44 15.43 5.94
N ASP A 105 -12.69 14.78 6.83
CA ASP A 105 -11.23 14.74 6.83
C ASP A 105 -10.70 14.12 5.53
N ALA A 106 -11.26 12.99 5.09
CA ALA A 106 -10.87 12.36 3.83
C ALA A 106 -11.03 13.30 2.63
N PHE A 107 -12.18 13.98 2.53
CA PHE A 107 -12.43 14.95 1.45
C PHE A 107 -11.55 16.20 1.55
N LYS A 108 -11.21 16.64 2.77
CA LYS A 108 -10.27 17.76 2.97
C LYS A 108 -8.89 17.42 2.40
N VAL A 109 -8.38 16.22 2.68
CA VAL A 109 -7.11 15.74 2.13
C VAL A 109 -7.19 15.59 0.61
N LEU A 110 -8.28 15.00 0.10
CA LEU A 110 -8.48 14.84 -1.35
C LEU A 110 -8.49 16.20 -2.07
N LYS A 111 -9.19 17.20 -1.54
CA LYS A 111 -9.19 18.57 -2.08
C LYS A 111 -7.78 19.15 -2.07
N ALA A 112 -7.03 18.98 -0.98
CA ALA A 112 -5.65 19.46 -0.89
C ALA A 112 -4.69 18.78 -1.89
N MET A 113 -4.95 17.53 -2.30
CA MET A 113 -4.14 16.85 -3.32
C MET A 113 -4.31 17.45 -4.71
N PHE A 114 -5.52 17.91 -5.06
CA PHE A 114 -5.80 18.50 -6.37
C PHE A 114 -5.65 20.01 -6.40
N LEU A 115 -5.85 20.68 -5.27
CA LEU A 115 -5.67 22.13 -5.13
C LEU A 115 -4.21 22.44 -4.81
N MET A 116 -3.47 22.88 -5.82
CA MET A 116 -2.06 23.30 -5.73
C MET A 116 -1.82 24.52 -4.80
N SER A 117 -2.85 25.03 -4.10
CA SER A 117 -2.77 26.23 -3.27
C SER A 117 -1.79 26.08 -2.10
N GLY A 118 -1.59 24.87 -1.57
CA GLY A 118 -0.61 24.59 -0.52
C GLY A 118 0.85 24.43 -1.02
N PHE A 119 1.05 24.13 -2.30
CA PHE A 119 2.38 23.81 -2.83
C PHE A 119 3.34 25.00 -2.78
N LYS A 120 2.87 26.20 -3.11
CA LYS A 120 3.68 27.44 -3.06
C LYS A 120 4.16 27.76 -1.64
N ASN A 121 3.28 27.64 -0.66
CA ASN A 121 3.61 27.92 0.74
C ASN A 121 4.52 26.85 1.35
N TYR A 122 4.32 25.58 0.99
CA TYR A 122 5.19 24.49 1.46
C TYR A 122 6.60 24.61 0.91
N PHE A 123 6.77 24.80 -0.41
CA PHE A 123 8.09 24.95 -1.03
C PHE A 123 8.87 26.15 -0.45
N PHE A 124 8.19 27.29 -0.27
CA PHE A 124 8.79 28.48 0.35
C PHE A 124 9.15 28.25 1.84
N SER A 125 8.33 27.50 2.59
CA SER A 125 8.61 27.16 3.99
C SER A 125 9.70 26.09 4.19
N VAL A 126 9.95 25.24 3.19
CA VAL A 126 11.05 24.26 3.18
C VAL A 126 12.38 24.95 2.88
N ALA A 127 12.36 26.00 2.04
CA ALA A 127 13.53 26.82 1.77
C ALA A 127 14.01 27.64 2.99
N LEU A 128 13.11 27.90 3.96
CA LEU A 128 13.39 28.73 5.15
C LEU A 128 13.62 27.94 6.45
N ASP A 129 13.21 26.67 6.52
CA ASP A 129 13.29 25.84 7.73
C ASP A 129 14.28 24.68 7.50
N HIS A 130 15.56 24.95 7.79
CA HIS A 130 16.70 24.27 7.18
C HIS A 130 17.03 22.87 7.71
N THR A 131 16.58 22.46 8.90
CA THR A 131 17.13 21.25 9.55
C THR A 131 16.23 20.02 9.38
N SER A 132 14.93 20.13 9.69
CA SER A 132 14.02 18.96 9.69
C SER A 132 13.46 18.64 8.30
N LYS A 133 13.12 19.65 7.50
CA LYS A 133 12.49 19.46 6.18
C LYS A 133 13.49 19.09 5.09
N LEU A 134 14.73 19.59 5.19
CA LEU A 134 15.83 19.23 4.29
C LEU A 134 16.24 17.75 4.47
N PHE A 135 16.20 17.24 5.71
CA PHE A 135 16.38 15.82 5.98
C PHE A 135 15.30 14.95 5.31
N ILE A 136 14.03 15.34 5.40
CA ILE A 136 12.93 14.60 4.75
C ILE A 136 13.09 14.61 3.23
N GLY A 137 13.42 15.76 2.64
CA GLY A 137 13.64 15.87 1.20
C GLY A 137 14.81 15.03 0.70
N THR A 138 15.95 15.09 1.39
CA THR A 138 17.14 14.29 1.05
C THR A 138 16.89 12.79 1.24
N ALA A 139 16.23 12.38 2.33
CA ALA A 139 15.82 11.00 2.55
C ALA A 139 14.87 10.49 1.45
N ALA A 140 13.91 11.31 1.00
CA ALA A 140 13.00 10.94 -0.08
C ALA A 140 13.73 10.73 -1.41
N ILE A 141 14.70 11.60 -1.74
CA ILE A 141 15.52 11.45 -2.94
C ILE A 141 16.36 10.18 -2.85
N LEU A 142 17.03 9.95 -1.72
CA LEU A 142 17.81 8.72 -1.50
C LEU A 142 16.93 7.48 -1.60
N ALA A 143 15.73 7.50 -1.04
CA ALA A 143 14.77 6.40 -1.15
C ALA A 143 14.39 6.13 -2.61
N LEU A 144 14.15 7.17 -3.42
CA LEU A 144 13.89 7.00 -4.86
C LEU A 144 15.09 6.40 -5.60
N VAL A 145 16.29 6.90 -5.33
CA VAL A 145 17.53 6.36 -5.93
C VAL A 145 17.72 4.89 -5.55
N ILE A 146 17.51 4.54 -4.28
CA ILE A 146 17.61 3.15 -3.83
C ILE A 146 16.55 2.28 -4.52
N THR A 147 15.30 2.74 -4.56
CA THR A 147 14.16 1.98 -5.08
C THR A 147 14.27 1.72 -6.59
N PHE A 148 14.74 2.70 -7.36
CA PHE A 148 14.84 2.59 -8.82
C PHE A 148 16.23 2.16 -9.31
N GLY A 149 17.29 2.40 -8.52
CA GLY A 149 18.67 2.09 -8.89
C GLY A 149 19.15 0.70 -8.48
N PHE A 150 18.52 0.07 -7.49
CA PHE A 150 18.97 -1.21 -6.94
C PHE A 150 17.93 -2.31 -7.08
N LYS A 151 18.41 -3.55 -7.05
CA LYS A 151 17.55 -4.74 -7.07
C LYS A 151 16.71 -4.78 -5.79
N ASN A 152 15.41 -5.02 -5.95
CA ASN A 152 14.54 -5.22 -4.79
C ASN A 152 14.83 -6.55 -4.10
N SER A 153 14.33 -6.74 -2.88
CA SER A 153 14.57 -7.93 -2.07
C SER A 153 14.19 -9.24 -2.79
N CYS A 154 13.10 -9.24 -3.56
CA CYS A 154 12.68 -10.41 -4.34
C CYS A 154 13.69 -10.77 -5.43
N GLN A 155 14.22 -9.78 -6.16
CA GLN A 155 15.23 -9.98 -7.21
C GLN A 155 16.57 -10.45 -6.65
N VAL A 156 16.93 -10.00 -5.44
CA VAL A 156 18.13 -10.49 -4.73
C VAL A 156 17.93 -11.95 -4.31
N LEU A 157 16.72 -12.30 -3.84
CA LEU A 157 16.39 -13.65 -3.38
C LEU A 157 16.49 -14.70 -4.50
N GLU A 158 16.10 -14.35 -5.73
CA GLU A 158 16.15 -15.29 -6.88
C GLU A 158 17.55 -15.88 -7.13
N ASN A 159 18.60 -15.11 -6.83
CA ASN A 159 19.99 -15.55 -7.03
C ASN A 159 20.73 -15.76 -5.70
N PHE A 160 20.00 -15.76 -4.57
CA PHE A 160 20.59 -15.87 -3.26
C PHE A 160 21.15 -17.27 -3.03
N LYS A 161 22.45 -17.34 -2.73
CA LYS A 161 23.11 -18.58 -2.32
C LYS A 161 23.51 -18.45 -0.85
N PRO A 162 23.00 -19.32 0.04
CA PRO A 162 23.43 -19.34 1.42
C PRO A 162 24.95 -19.52 1.48
N SER A 163 25.63 -18.61 2.18
CA SER A 163 27.07 -18.67 2.40
C SER A 163 27.38 -18.28 3.83
N LEU A 164 28.54 -18.72 4.35
CA LEU A 164 28.99 -18.34 5.67
C LEU A 164 29.15 -16.81 5.81
N TRP A 165 29.43 -16.12 4.70
CA TRP A 165 29.46 -14.66 4.64
C TRP A 165 28.09 -14.03 4.89
N HIS A 166 27.05 -14.51 4.21
CA HIS A 166 25.67 -14.02 4.41
C HIS A 166 25.17 -14.33 5.82
N LEU A 167 25.54 -15.49 6.35
CA LEU A 167 25.23 -15.89 7.72
C LEU A 167 25.90 -14.96 8.75
N GLY A 168 27.20 -14.68 8.57
CA GLY A 168 27.93 -13.73 9.42
C GLY A 168 27.33 -12.34 9.42
N TRP A 169 26.99 -11.79 8.25
CA TRP A 169 26.28 -10.51 8.14
C TRP A 169 24.91 -10.55 8.82
N THR A 170 24.15 -11.62 8.66
CA THR A 170 22.82 -11.74 9.28
C THR A 170 22.94 -11.71 10.81
N TYR A 171 23.84 -12.51 11.39
CA TYR A 171 24.09 -12.48 12.83
C TYR A 171 24.61 -11.12 13.32
N ALA A 172 25.53 -10.49 12.58
CA ALA A 172 26.03 -9.16 12.93
C ALA A 172 24.92 -8.10 12.94
N THR A 173 24.01 -8.14 11.95
CA THR A 173 22.86 -7.22 11.89
C THR A 173 21.88 -7.46 13.02
N ILE A 174 21.52 -8.71 13.32
CA ILE A 174 20.64 -9.06 14.44
C ILE A 174 21.26 -8.61 15.76
N PHE A 175 22.52 -8.95 16.01
CA PHE A 175 23.23 -8.54 17.22
C PHE A 175 23.32 -7.01 17.35
N GLY A 176 23.58 -6.29 16.25
CA GLY A 176 23.57 -4.83 16.23
C GLY A 176 22.20 -4.23 16.57
N ILE A 177 21.12 -4.83 16.06
CA ILE A 177 19.73 -4.44 16.40
C ILE A 177 19.46 -4.70 17.89
N GLU A 178 19.87 -5.86 18.40
CA GLU A 178 19.71 -6.21 19.81
C GLU A 178 20.47 -5.24 20.73
N LEU A 179 21.72 -4.90 20.41
CA LEU A 179 22.49 -3.89 21.16
C LEU A 179 21.81 -2.52 21.14
N TYR A 180 21.27 -2.09 19.99
CA TYR A 180 20.53 -0.84 19.88
C TYR A 180 19.26 -0.85 20.73
N ILE A 181 18.48 -1.93 20.67
CA ILE A 181 17.28 -2.12 21.49
C ILE A 181 17.65 -2.13 22.97
N PHE A 182 18.68 -2.86 23.37
CA PHE A 182 19.14 -2.90 24.76
C PHE A 182 19.54 -1.52 25.28
N GLY A 183 20.22 -0.72 24.46
CA GLY A 183 20.53 0.68 24.78
C GLY A 183 19.28 1.57 24.92
N TYR A 184 18.20 1.26 24.18
CA TYR A 184 16.97 2.05 24.14
C TYR A 184 15.93 1.63 25.21
N VAL A 185 15.87 0.35 25.56
CA VAL A 185 14.90 -0.27 26.50
C VAL A 185 15.10 0.19 27.95
N ASN A 186 16.20 0.88 28.26
CA ASN A 186 16.38 1.57 29.54
C ASN A 186 15.41 2.76 29.74
N ARG A 187 14.55 3.07 28.77
CA ARG A 187 13.43 4.00 28.94
C ARG A 187 12.19 3.21 29.35
N VAL A 188 11.80 3.31 30.62
CA VAL A 188 10.51 2.80 31.12
C VAL A 188 9.39 3.46 30.32
N SER A 189 8.73 2.70 29.45
CA SER A 189 7.48 3.11 28.82
C SER A 189 6.34 2.66 29.72
N GLU A 190 5.48 3.58 30.13
CA GLU A 190 4.22 3.20 30.77
C GLU A 190 3.42 2.31 29.81
N PHE A 191 2.85 1.22 30.34
CA PHE A 191 2.03 0.30 29.57
C PHE A 191 0.78 1.03 29.06
N ILE A 192 0.38 0.75 27.82
CA ILE A 192 -0.75 1.41 27.11
C ILE A 192 -2.06 1.43 27.93
N TYR A 193 -2.25 0.52 28.89
CA TYR A 193 -3.41 0.47 29.79
C TYR A 193 -3.40 1.49 30.94
N PHE A 194 -2.43 2.40 31.03
CA PHE A 194 -2.48 3.53 31.96
C PHE A 194 -2.79 4.87 31.26
N ASN A 195 -3.03 4.85 29.94
CA ASN A 195 -3.40 6.03 29.14
C ASN A 195 -4.91 6.04 28.84
N PHE A 196 -5.75 6.10 29.88
CA PHE A 196 -7.18 6.40 29.74
C PHE A 196 -7.50 7.77 30.33
#